data_AF-A0A7S4CJR3-F1
#
_entry.id   AF-A0A7S4CJR3-F1
#
_cell.length_a   1.000
_cell.length_b   1.000
_cell.length_c   1.000
_cell.angle_alpha   90.00
_cell.angle_beta   90.00
_cell.angle_gamma   90.00
#
_symmetry.space_group_name_H-M   'P 1'
#
loop_
_entity.id
_entity.type
_entity.pdbx_description
1 polymer ?
#
loop_
_entity_poly.entity_id
_entity_poly.type
_entity_poly.pdbx_seq_one_letter_code
_entity_poly.pdbx_strand_id
1 'polypeptide(L)'
;KVIPWQKLPNVGYHPEVNTVVWGLILPELLRDGLGPTSGVAVYDWGADAGWYSMAMAATFPKAQVISLQKYARPKGGQGGYGTRYIAHVDALERFGFANNVICDTLFGSDTFARLNAKHLVATYQFTLAVFHWMPCRRDFACWTTLFQSHLQAARSTFFSYPPKSEGSRSALTRRNPGIPGFYGNHSNLTQALLAHTQGLRVRIRFLGVSYKRNNTSAEGRALYRIDNLDVPENTHWNCGAAMREMQCEQKVEQVAAHMVCPDWAIS
;
A
#
# COMPACT_ATOMS: atom_id res chain seq x y z
N LYS A 1 9.38 -21.41 7.38
CA LYS A 1 10.75 -21.15 6.86
C LYS A 1 10.92 -19.65 6.75
N VAL A 2 11.92 -19.05 7.40
CA VAL A 2 12.20 -17.61 7.23
C VAL A 2 12.98 -17.42 5.94
N ILE A 3 12.44 -16.66 5.02
CA ILE A 3 13.09 -16.34 3.74
C ILE A 3 13.59 -14.89 3.85
N PRO A 4 14.90 -14.62 3.70
CA PRO A 4 15.38 -13.24 3.65
C PRO A 4 14.71 -12.50 2.49
N TRP A 5 14.15 -11.32 2.73
CA TRP A 5 13.45 -10.54 1.71
C TRP A 5 14.35 -10.21 0.51
N GLN A 6 15.67 -10.14 0.70
CA GLN A 6 16.66 -9.92 -0.36
C GLN A 6 16.72 -11.07 -1.39
N LYS A 7 16.19 -12.25 -1.05
CA LYS A 7 16.11 -13.41 -1.95
C LYS A 7 14.79 -13.45 -2.74
N LEU A 8 13.87 -12.53 -2.46
CA LEU A 8 12.62 -12.43 -3.23
C LEU A 8 12.90 -11.87 -4.62
N PRO A 9 12.17 -12.33 -5.65
CA PRO A 9 12.27 -11.74 -6.96
C PRO A 9 11.76 -10.30 -6.85
N ASN A 10 12.60 -9.35 -7.24
CA ASN A 10 12.23 -7.94 -7.23
C ASN A 10 11.37 -7.64 -8.47
N VAL A 11 10.06 -7.83 -8.33
CA VAL A 11 9.06 -7.73 -9.39
C VAL A 11 8.16 -6.51 -9.19
N GLY A 12 7.42 -6.14 -10.25
CA GLY A 12 6.47 -5.04 -10.24
C GLY A 12 6.99 -3.77 -10.93
N TYR A 13 6.30 -2.65 -10.71
CA TYR A 13 6.60 -1.38 -11.37
C TYR A 13 7.83 -0.68 -10.75
N HIS A 14 8.96 -0.68 -11.49
CA HIS A 14 10.29 -0.17 -11.11
C HIS A 14 10.96 -0.90 -9.92
N PRO A 15 11.47 -2.13 -10.14
CA PRO A 15 12.13 -2.94 -9.11
C PRO A 15 13.23 -2.21 -8.31
N GLU A 16 14.07 -1.43 -8.97
CA GLU A 16 15.14 -0.66 -8.33
C GLU A 16 14.64 0.33 -7.27
N VAL A 17 13.43 0.85 -7.43
CA VAL A 17 12.78 1.77 -6.49
C VAL A 17 12.28 1.00 -5.26
N ASN A 18 11.80 -0.22 -5.45
CA ASN A 18 11.22 -1.03 -4.39
C ASN A 18 12.22 -1.28 -3.25
N THR A 19 13.44 -1.73 -3.58
CA THR A 19 14.50 -1.97 -2.59
C THR A 19 14.82 -0.73 -1.77
N VAL A 20 14.88 0.44 -2.43
CA VAL A 20 15.15 1.72 -1.74
C VAL A 20 14.00 2.08 -0.81
N VAL A 21 12.76 1.99 -1.28
CA VAL A 21 11.57 2.30 -0.47
C VAL A 21 11.49 1.37 0.75
N TRP A 22 11.72 0.07 0.59
CA TRP A 22 11.75 -0.84 1.74
C TRP A 22 12.91 -0.56 2.69
N GLY A 23 14.07 -0.16 2.17
CA GLY A 23 15.19 0.31 3.00
C GLY A 23 14.84 1.51 3.87
N LEU A 24 13.82 2.30 3.51
CA LEU A 24 13.27 3.38 4.33
C LEU A 24 12.14 2.92 5.26
N ILE A 25 11.31 1.95 4.84
CA ILE A 25 10.18 1.42 5.63
C ILE A 25 10.66 0.50 6.75
N LEU A 26 11.54 -0.47 6.44
CA LEU A 26 11.94 -1.52 7.36
C LEU A 26 12.55 -0.95 8.67
N PRO A 27 13.46 0.05 8.66
CA PRO A 27 13.96 0.64 9.90
C PRO A 27 12.87 1.27 10.77
N GLU A 28 11.81 1.82 10.17
CA GLU A 28 10.67 2.38 10.93
C GLU A 28 9.85 1.26 11.60
N LEU A 29 9.62 0.15 10.91
CA LEU A 29 8.95 -1.03 11.47
C LEU A 29 9.75 -1.61 12.64
N LEU A 30 11.07 -1.75 12.47
CA LEU A 30 11.95 -2.25 13.53
C LEU A 30 12.02 -1.29 14.73
N ARG A 31 11.97 0.04 14.50
CA ARG A 31 11.93 1.04 15.57
C ARG A 31 10.64 0.97 16.39
N ASP A 32 9.54 0.54 15.77
CA ASP A 32 8.29 0.25 16.47
C ASP A 32 8.34 -1.07 17.27
N GLY A 33 9.48 -1.76 17.27
CA GLY A 33 9.68 -3.00 18.01
C GLY A 33 9.21 -4.26 17.29
N LEU A 34 8.90 -4.18 15.98
CA LEU A 34 8.53 -5.37 15.23
C LEU A 34 9.71 -6.33 15.11
N GLY A 35 9.44 -7.60 15.38
CA GLY A 35 10.36 -8.71 15.16
C GLY A 35 9.66 -9.91 14.54
N PRO A 36 10.38 -11.03 14.30
CA PRO A 36 9.83 -12.21 13.63
C PRO A 36 8.60 -12.83 14.34
N THR A 37 8.42 -12.54 15.62
CA THR A 37 7.32 -13.03 16.44
C THR A 37 6.18 -12.03 16.62
N SER A 38 6.28 -10.83 16.06
CA SER A 38 5.24 -9.80 16.15
C SER A 38 4.06 -10.16 15.23
N GLY A 39 2.87 -10.23 15.81
CA GLY A 39 1.62 -10.27 15.04
C GLY A 39 1.21 -8.84 14.71
N VAL A 40 1.03 -8.52 13.44
CA VAL A 40 0.54 -7.20 12.99
C VAL A 40 -0.36 -7.37 11.79
N ALA A 41 -1.34 -6.48 11.63
CA ALA A 41 -2.19 -6.43 10.45
C ALA A 41 -1.66 -5.40 9.46
N VAL A 42 -1.62 -5.76 8.18
CA VAL A 42 -1.08 -4.91 7.12
C VAL A 42 -1.99 -4.89 5.91
N TYR A 43 -2.33 -3.69 5.43
CA TYR A 43 -2.93 -3.49 4.12
C TYR A 43 -1.87 -3.05 3.11
N ASP A 44 -1.74 -3.74 1.97
CA ASP A 44 -0.96 -3.25 0.82
C ASP A 44 -1.90 -2.84 -0.31
N TRP A 45 -2.14 -1.54 -0.43
CA TRP A 45 -3.10 -0.98 -1.39
C TRP A 45 -2.44 -0.84 -2.76
N GLY A 46 -2.98 -1.52 -3.77
CA GLY A 46 -2.39 -1.53 -5.11
C GLY A 46 -1.11 -2.34 -5.17
N ALA A 47 -1.14 -3.55 -4.58
CA ALA A 47 0.04 -4.39 -4.35
C ALA A 47 0.80 -4.78 -5.63
N ASP A 48 0.18 -4.65 -6.81
CA ASP A 48 0.81 -4.92 -8.11
C ASP A 48 1.30 -6.39 -8.21
N ALA A 49 2.61 -6.61 -8.37
CA ALA A 49 3.23 -7.94 -8.32
C ALA A 49 3.59 -8.39 -6.88
N GLY A 50 3.18 -7.62 -5.87
CA GLY A 50 3.19 -8.03 -4.46
C GLY A 50 4.48 -7.82 -3.70
N TRP A 51 5.42 -7.03 -4.21
CA TRP A 51 6.77 -7.00 -3.66
C TRP A 51 6.82 -6.55 -2.18
N TYR A 52 6.11 -5.47 -1.82
CA TYR A 52 6.12 -4.96 -0.44
C TYR A 52 5.40 -5.89 0.52
N SER A 53 4.22 -6.39 0.12
CA SER A 53 3.48 -7.39 0.87
C SER A 53 4.25 -8.72 1.06
N MET A 54 4.99 -9.18 0.05
CA MET A 54 5.89 -10.33 0.18
C MET A 54 7.10 -10.05 1.07
N ALA A 55 7.72 -8.86 0.96
CA ALA A 55 8.82 -8.47 1.83
C ALA A 55 8.37 -8.39 3.29
N MET A 56 7.17 -7.87 3.55
CA MET A 56 6.53 -7.86 4.87
C MET A 56 6.30 -9.28 5.39
N ALA A 57 5.68 -10.14 4.57
CA ALA A 57 5.38 -11.53 4.92
C ALA A 57 6.63 -12.35 5.23
N ALA A 58 7.69 -12.14 4.44
CA ALA A 58 8.98 -12.81 4.60
C ALA A 58 9.74 -12.34 5.86
N THR A 59 9.70 -11.03 6.14
CA THR A 59 10.40 -10.43 7.27
C THR A 59 9.70 -10.68 8.61
N PHE A 60 8.37 -10.70 8.60
CA PHE A 60 7.53 -10.86 9.78
C PHE A 60 6.52 -12.02 9.57
N PRO A 61 6.92 -13.27 9.81
CA PRO A 61 6.10 -14.45 9.50
C PRO A 61 4.76 -14.54 10.25
N LYS A 62 4.59 -13.80 11.35
CA LYS A 62 3.32 -13.69 12.08
C LYS A 62 2.46 -12.49 11.68
N ALA A 63 2.96 -11.60 10.81
CA ALA A 63 2.14 -10.53 10.24
C ALA A 63 1.04 -11.12 9.36
N GLN A 64 -0.15 -10.54 9.40
CA GLN A 64 -1.25 -10.84 8.48
C GLN A 64 -1.32 -9.73 7.44
N VAL A 65 -0.96 -10.06 6.21
CA VAL A 65 -0.92 -9.10 5.09
C VAL A 65 -2.10 -9.35 4.18
N ILE A 66 -2.87 -8.29 3.88
CA ILE A 66 -3.88 -8.31 2.83
C ILE A 66 -3.39 -7.40 1.69
N SER A 67 -3.14 -8.02 0.56
CA SER A 67 -2.66 -7.38 -0.66
C SER A 67 -3.83 -7.08 -1.58
N LEU A 68 -4.17 -5.80 -1.79
CA LEU A 68 -5.30 -5.42 -2.61
C LEU A 68 -4.86 -5.07 -4.03
N GLN A 69 -5.40 -5.79 -5.02
CA GLN A 69 -5.07 -5.58 -6.41
C GLN A 69 -6.23 -6.04 -7.30
N LYS A 70 -6.82 -5.14 -8.10
CA LYS A 70 -7.82 -5.56 -9.08
C LYS A 70 -7.17 -6.34 -10.21
N TYR A 71 -7.69 -7.53 -10.49
CA TYR A 71 -7.40 -8.25 -11.72
C TYR A 71 -8.15 -7.59 -12.89
N ALA A 72 -7.43 -6.95 -13.80
CA ALA A 72 -7.97 -6.52 -15.08
C ALA A 72 -7.46 -7.46 -16.18
N ARG A 73 -8.38 -8.15 -16.88
CA ARG A 73 -8.04 -8.93 -18.08
C ARG A 73 -7.35 -8.00 -19.10
N PRO A 74 -6.26 -8.41 -19.75
CA PRO A 74 -5.65 -7.62 -20.82
C PRO A 74 -6.70 -7.35 -21.90
N LYS A 75 -7.05 -6.09 -22.14
CA LYS A 75 -7.80 -5.71 -23.35
C LYS A 75 -6.78 -5.44 -24.46
N GLY A 76 -6.83 -6.21 -25.54
CA GLY A 76 -6.07 -5.94 -26.77
C GLY A 76 -4.54 -6.14 -26.67
N GLY A 77 -4.05 -7.14 -25.93
CA GLY A 77 -2.62 -7.49 -25.90
C GLY A 77 -1.74 -6.57 -25.04
N GLN A 78 -2.29 -5.52 -24.40
CA GLN A 78 -1.57 -4.74 -23.40
C GLN A 78 -1.64 -5.44 -22.04
N GLY A 79 -0.70 -6.34 -21.79
CA GLY A 79 -0.48 -6.97 -20.49
C GLY A 79 -0.07 -5.93 -19.45
N GLY A 80 -0.91 -5.70 -18.44
CA GLY A 80 -0.65 -4.68 -17.42
C GLY A 80 -0.88 -5.17 -16.01
N TYR A 81 -2.13 -5.49 -15.67
CA TYR A 81 -2.52 -5.79 -14.28
C TYR A 81 -2.79 -7.28 -14.03
N GLY A 82 -3.45 -7.97 -14.96
CA GLY A 82 -3.72 -9.41 -14.82
C GLY A 82 -2.45 -10.26 -14.74
N THR A 83 -1.40 -9.90 -15.49
CA THR A 83 -0.10 -10.60 -15.43
C THR A 83 0.63 -10.39 -14.11
N ARG A 84 0.50 -9.21 -13.51
CA ARG A 84 1.15 -8.88 -12.23
C ARG A 84 0.42 -9.51 -11.04
N TYR A 85 -0.91 -9.57 -11.09
CA TYR A 85 -1.71 -10.35 -10.15
C TYR A 85 -1.27 -11.82 -10.17
N ILE A 86 -1.18 -12.44 -11.36
CA ILE A 86 -0.74 -13.84 -11.50
C ILE A 86 0.68 -14.01 -10.95
N ALA A 87 1.60 -13.11 -11.31
CA ALA A 87 2.97 -13.16 -10.77
C ALA A 87 3.03 -13.06 -9.24
N HIS A 88 2.12 -12.31 -8.62
CA HIS A 88 2.01 -12.25 -7.16
C HIS A 88 1.53 -13.60 -6.60
N VAL A 89 0.45 -14.17 -7.15
CA VAL A 89 -0.08 -15.49 -6.74
C VAL A 89 1.02 -16.56 -6.85
N ASP A 90 1.67 -16.67 -8.01
CA ASP A 90 2.73 -17.64 -8.27
C ASP A 90 3.90 -17.49 -7.28
N ALA A 91 4.23 -16.26 -6.90
CA ALA A 91 5.29 -16.00 -5.93
C ALA A 91 4.88 -16.41 -4.51
N LEU A 92 3.64 -16.14 -4.09
CA LEU A 92 3.15 -16.58 -2.77
C LEU A 92 3.16 -18.11 -2.65
N GLU A 93 2.72 -18.81 -3.69
CA GLU A 93 2.77 -20.28 -3.76
C GLU A 93 4.20 -20.79 -3.72
N ARG A 94 5.07 -20.26 -4.58
CA ARG A 94 6.48 -20.66 -4.68
C ARG A 94 7.23 -20.52 -3.35
N PHE A 95 6.95 -19.46 -2.59
CA PHE A 95 7.63 -19.18 -1.32
C PHE A 95 6.86 -19.66 -0.09
N GLY A 96 5.62 -20.14 -0.24
CA GLY A 96 4.79 -20.65 0.84
C GLY A 96 4.37 -19.57 1.85
N PHE A 97 4.10 -18.35 1.38
CA PHE A 97 3.67 -17.23 2.24
C PHE A 97 2.18 -17.32 2.57
N ALA A 98 1.82 -18.20 3.51
CA ALA A 98 0.45 -18.35 3.99
C ALA A 98 -0.07 -17.15 4.80
N ASN A 99 0.80 -16.19 5.14
CA ASN A 99 0.47 -15.02 5.93
C ASN A 99 0.23 -13.76 5.07
N ASN A 100 0.16 -13.93 3.75
CA ASN A 100 -0.22 -12.88 2.80
C ASN A 100 -1.36 -13.39 1.92
N VAL A 101 -2.51 -12.71 1.98
CA VAL A 101 -3.70 -13.01 1.18
C VAL A 101 -3.88 -11.93 0.12
N ILE A 102 -4.16 -12.35 -1.12
CA ILE A 102 -4.45 -11.42 -2.22
C ILE A 102 -5.96 -11.22 -2.32
N CYS A 103 -6.35 -9.96 -2.48
CA CYS A 103 -7.71 -9.54 -2.65
C CYS A 103 -7.97 -8.87 -4.00
N ASP A 104 -8.70 -9.56 -4.88
CA ASP A 104 -9.11 -9.04 -6.19
C ASP A 104 -10.29 -8.08 -6.03
N THR A 105 -9.99 -6.81 -5.77
CA THR A 105 -11.01 -5.78 -5.59
C THR A 105 -10.55 -4.41 -6.09
N LEU A 106 -11.53 -3.58 -6.48
CA LEU A 106 -11.31 -2.14 -6.59
C LEU A 106 -11.56 -1.54 -5.22
N PHE A 107 -10.69 -0.62 -4.82
CA PHE A 107 -10.84 0.10 -3.57
C PHE A 107 -11.02 1.60 -3.81
N GLY A 108 -11.69 2.25 -2.86
CA GLY A 108 -11.99 3.67 -2.88
C GLY A 108 -12.72 4.08 -1.60
N SER A 109 -13.45 5.19 -1.67
CA SER A 109 -14.11 5.78 -0.49
C SER A 109 -15.02 4.79 0.23
N ASP A 110 -15.81 4.03 -0.52
CA ASP A 110 -16.75 3.08 0.06
C ASP A 110 -16.05 1.92 0.77
N THR A 111 -14.92 1.45 0.24
CA THR A 111 -14.11 0.40 0.89
C THR A 111 -13.59 0.88 2.23
N PHE A 112 -13.03 2.09 2.29
CA PHE A 112 -12.52 2.66 3.54
C PHE A 112 -13.66 2.92 4.54
N ALA A 113 -14.79 3.46 4.08
CA ALA A 113 -15.94 3.71 4.93
C ALA A 113 -16.46 2.43 5.60
N ARG A 114 -16.55 1.32 4.86
CA ARG A 114 -16.97 0.02 5.41
C ARG A 114 -15.98 -0.52 6.44
N LEU A 115 -14.68 -0.46 6.16
CA LEU A 115 -13.65 -0.88 7.12
C LEU A 115 -13.71 -0.07 8.42
N ASN A 116 -13.80 1.26 8.30
CA ASN A 116 -13.86 2.18 9.43
C ASN A 116 -15.13 1.96 10.26
N ALA A 117 -16.28 1.78 9.61
CA ALA A 117 -17.56 1.52 10.29
C ALA A 117 -17.58 0.20 11.08
N LYS A 118 -16.71 -0.76 10.73
CA LYS A 118 -16.55 -2.04 11.43
C LYS A 118 -15.34 -2.06 12.36
N HIS A 119 -14.64 -0.94 12.52
CA HIS A 119 -13.39 -0.85 13.28
C HIS A 119 -12.32 -1.86 12.84
N LEU A 120 -12.30 -2.20 11.55
CA LEU A 120 -11.32 -3.11 10.95
C LEU A 120 -10.07 -2.32 10.58
N VAL A 121 -9.31 -1.95 11.60
CA VAL A 121 -8.16 -1.06 11.47
C VAL A 121 -6.86 -1.85 11.53
N ALA A 122 -6.04 -1.74 10.48
CA ALA A 122 -4.75 -2.39 10.40
C ALA A 122 -3.68 -1.68 11.25
N THR A 123 -2.63 -2.41 11.65
CA THR A 123 -1.47 -1.82 12.32
C THR A 123 -0.71 -0.91 11.37
N TYR A 124 -0.49 -1.39 10.14
CA TYR A 124 0.20 -0.68 9.09
C TYR A 124 -0.60 -0.71 7.78
N GLN A 125 -0.39 0.29 6.94
CA GLN A 125 -0.75 0.18 5.54
C GLN A 125 0.31 0.78 4.62
N PHE A 126 0.45 0.19 3.45
CA PHE A 126 1.30 0.65 2.36
C PHE A 126 0.41 1.24 1.27
N THR A 127 0.69 2.47 0.88
CA THR A 127 -0.01 3.17 -0.20
C THR A 127 1.04 3.86 -1.04
N LEU A 128 1.64 3.07 -1.93
CA LEU A 128 2.89 3.43 -2.56
C LEU A 128 2.66 3.77 -4.04
N ALA A 129 2.54 5.06 -4.34
CA ALA A 129 2.26 5.58 -5.67
C ALA A 129 0.97 5.02 -6.31
N VAL A 130 -0.01 4.62 -5.50
CA VAL A 130 -1.34 4.21 -5.99
C VAL A 130 -2.40 5.30 -5.81
N PHE A 131 -2.28 6.14 -4.76
CA PHE A 131 -3.39 6.99 -4.32
C PHE A 131 -3.80 8.06 -5.35
N HIS A 132 -2.88 8.49 -6.21
CA HIS A 132 -3.16 9.44 -7.30
C HIS A 132 -4.04 8.88 -8.42
N TRP A 133 -4.27 7.57 -8.44
CA TRP A 133 -5.19 6.89 -9.37
C TRP A 133 -6.62 6.81 -8.85
N MET A 134 -6.84 7.15 -7.58
CA MET A 134 -8.16 7.08 -6.98
C MET A 134 -9.17 8.02 -7.67
N PRO A 135 -10.48 7.69 -7.59
CA PRO A 135 -11.53 8.65 -7.91
C PRO A 135 -11.34 9.93 -7.07
N CYS A 136 -11.82 11.08 -7.56
CA CYS A 136 -11.72 12.39 -6.90
C CYS A 136 -10.38 13.15 -6.95
N ARG A 137 -9.41 12.72 -7.75
CA ARG A 137 -8.12 13.45 -7.92
C ARG A 137 -8.21 14.92 -8.39
N ARG A 138 -9.39 15.41 -8.80
CA ARG A 138 -9.64 16.79 -9.23
C ARG A 138 -10.53 17.59 -8.28
N ASP A 139 -11.13 16.93 -7.29
CA ASP A 139 -12.03 17.53 -6.32
C ASP A 139 -11.35 17.50 -4.95
N PHE A 140 -11.00 18.68 -4.45
CA PHE A 140 -10.30 18.83 -3.18
C PHE A 140 -11.11 18.26 -2.02
N ALA A 141 -12.41 18.55 -1.95
CA ALA A 141 -13.25 18.10 -0.85
C ALA A 141 -13.42 16.58 -0.90
N CYS A 142 -13.75 16.03 -2.07
CA CYS A 142 -13.90 14.57 -2.19
C CYS A 142 -12.58 13.83 -1.89
N TRP A 143 -11.43 14.34 -2.35
CA TRP A 143 -10.15 13.73 -2.02
C TRP A 143 -9.78 13.86 -0.55
N THR A 144 -10.09 15.00 0.08
CA THR A 144 -9.91 15.18 1.53
C THR A 144 -10.64 14.07 2.28
N THR A 145 -11.94 13.91 2.01
CA THR A 145 -12.76 12.86 2.63
C THR A 145 -12.21 11.46 2.37
N LEU A 146 -11.82 11.18 1.12
CA LEU A 146 -11.23 9.90 0.73
C LEU A 146 -9.92 9.63 1.49
N PHE A 147 -9.04 10.63 1.56
CA PHE A 147 -7.73 10.51 2.21
C PHE A 147 -7.84 10.39 3.72
N GLN A 148 -8.74 11.15 4.35
CA GLN A 148 -9.04 11.01 5.77
C GLN A 148 -9.59 9.62 6.09
N SER A 149 -10.55 9.13 5.29
CA SER A 149 -11.10 7.78 5.44
C SER A 149 -10.02 6.72 5.27
N HIS A 150 -9.12 6.91 4.31
CA HIS A 150 -7.97 6.04 4.11
C HIS A 150 -7.02 6.02 5.32
N LEU A 151 -6.70 7.17 5.91
CA LEU A 151 -5.83 7.27 7.09
C LEU A 151 -6.48 6.70 8.36
N GLN A 152 -7.80 6.56 8.41
CA GLN A 152 -8.50 5.91 9.51
C GLN A 152 -8.48 4.38 9.42
N ALA A 153 -8.20 3.81 8.24
CA ALA A 153 -8.16 2.37 8.03
C ALA A 153 -6.88 1.71 8.59
N ALA A 154 -5.89 2.48 9.03
CA ALA A 154 -4.69 1.97 9.67
C ALA A 154 -4.10 2.95 10.70
N ARG A 155 -3.42 2.42 11.72
CA ARG A 155 -2.69 3.25 12.70
C ARG A 155 -1.53 4.01 12.06
N SER A 156 -0.76 3.34 11.22
CA SER A 156 0.40 3.93 10.55
C SER A 156 0.35 3.69 9.04
N THR A 157 0.44 4.76 8.27
CA THR A 157 0.41 4.73 6.79
C THR A 157 1.78 5.08 6.23
N PHE A 158 2.37 4.18 5.45
CA PHE A 158 3.49 4.51 4.58
C PHE A 158 2.94 4.97 3.24
N PHE A 159 3.05 6.26 3.00
CA PHE A 159 2.45 6.95 1.86
C PHE A 159 3.54 7.44 0.92
N SER A 160 3.47 7.07 -0.35
CA SER A 160 4.26 7.73 -1.38
C SER A 160 3.40 8.30 -2.49
N TYR A 161 3.79 9.49 -2.92
CA TYR A 161 3.13 10.22 -3.99
C TYR A 161 4.18 10.59 -5.04
N PRO A 162 3.89 10.44 -6.35
CA PRO A 162 4.83 10.85 -7.39
C PRO A 162 5.03 12.38 -7.34
N PRO A 163 6.24 12.90 -7.06
CA PRO A 163 6.54 14.30 -7.27
C PRO A 163 6.34 14.62 -8.76
N LYS A 164 5.94 15.86 -9.02
CA LYS A 164 6.12 16.44 -10.36
C LYS A 164 7.61 16.45 -10.60
N SER A 165 8.12 15.58 -11.48
CA SER A 165 9.48 15.77 -11.94
C SER A 165 9.50 17.11 -12.67
N GLU A 166 10.37 18.03 -12.22
CA GLU A 166 10.77 19.16 -13.04
C GLU A 166 11.26 18.57 -14.37
N GLY A 167 10.56 18.86 -15.46
CA GLY A 167 10.85 18.32 -16.79
C GLY A 167 10.14 17.01 -17.20
N SER A 168 9.36 16.33 -16.34
CA SER A 168 8.61 15.12 -16.77
C SER A 168 7.45 15.52 -17.68
N ARG A 169 7.73 15.42 -18.98
CA ARG A 169 6.76 15.33 -20.07
C ARG A 169 5.99 14.00 -20.04
N SER A 170 5.96 13.24 -18.95
CA SER A 170 5.17 12.00 -18.92
C SER A 170 3.71 12.32 -19.27
N ALA A 171 3.11 11.47 -20.10
CA ALA A 171 1.70 11.65 -20.49
C ALA A 171 0.76 11.61 -19.27
N LEU A 172 1.19 11.02 -18.15
CA LEU A 172 0.45 10.97 -16.89
C LEU A 172 0.32 12.34 -16.22
N THR A 173 1.42 13.10 -16.06
CA THR A 173 1.41 14.44 -15.46
C THR A 173 0.64 15.45 -16.31
N ARG A 174 0.53 15.24 -17.63
CA ARG A 174 -0.27 16.07 -18.54
C ARG A 174 -1.76 15.72 -18.57
N ARG A 175 -2.15 14.47 -18.27
CA ARG A 175 -3.55 14.01 -18.30
C ARG A 175 -4.24 14.03 -16.92
N ASN A 176 -3.44 14.04 -15.85
CA ASN A 176 -3.92 14.18 -14.48
C ASN A 176 -3.32 15.43 -13.84
N PRO A 177 -4.00 16.60 -13.93
CA PRO A 177 -3.82 17.63 -12.93
C PRO A 177 -4.42 17.05 -11.65
N GLY A 178 -3.66 16.26 -10.90
CA GLY A 178 -4.05 15.92 -9.53
C GLY A 178 -4.17 17.19 -8.68
N ILE A 179 -4.34 17.01 -7.38
CA ILE A 179 -4.67 18.13 -6.50
C ILE A 179 -3.53 19.15 -6.43
N PRO A 180 -3.85 20.46 -6.57
CA PRO A 180 -2.87 21.53 -6.34
C PRO A 180 -2.13 21.31 -5.01
N GLY A 181 -0.79 21.30 -5.04
CA GLY A 181 0.05 21.07 -3.85
C GLY A 181 0.67 19.67 -3.74
N PHE A 182 0.07 18.63 -4.33
CA PHE A 182 0.67 17.29 -4.41
C PHE A 182 1.74 17.16 -5.51
N TYR A 183 1.96 18.24 -6.25
CA TYR A 183 2.98 18.37 -7.28
C TYR A 183 3.99 19.43 -6.85
N GLY A 184 5.20 19.00 -6.51
CA GLY A 184 6.28 19.90 -6.12
C GLY A 184 7.36 19.17 -5.32
N ASN A 185 8.18 19.96 -4.61
CA ASN A 185 9.15 19.44 -3.65
C ASN A 185 8.45 18.85 -2.40
N HIS A 186 9.23 18.23 -1.51
CA HIS A 186 8.68 17.61 -0.29
C HIS A 186 7.89 18.60 0.59
N SER A 187 8.26 19.88 0.60
CA SER A 187 7.59 20.90 1.41
C SER A 187 6.15 21.13 0.96
N ASN A 188 5.91 21.21 -0.36
CA ASN A 188 4.58 21.35 -0.92
C ASN A 188 3.69 20.15 -0.60
N LEU A 189 4.25 18.94 -0.72
CA LEU A 189 3.52 17.71 -0.40
C LEU A 189 3.21 17.60 1.09
N THR A 190 4.13 18.01 1.98
CA THR A 190 3.88 18.04 3.43
C THR A 190 2.74 19.00 3.76
N GLN A 191 2.74 20.21 3.18
CA GLN A 191 1.64 21.17 3.36
C GLN A 191 0.31 20.62 2.84
N ALA A 192 0.32 19.96 1.69
CA ALA A 192 -0.88 19.37 1.12
C ALA A 192 -1.42 18.24 2.03
N LEU A 193 -0.55 17.36 2.54
CA LEU A 193 -0.93 16.33 3.52
C LEU A 193 -1.54 16.95 4.79
N LEU A 194 -0.96 18.05 5.30
CA LEU A 194 -1.51 18.77 6.45
C LEU A 194 -2.89 19.36 6.15
N ALA A 195 -3.09 19.96 4.97
CA ALA A 195 -4.38 20.52 4.57
C ALA A 195 -5.48 19.46 4.52
N HIS A 196 -5.16 18.24 4.06
CA HIS A 196 -6.13 17.15 3.97
C HIS A 196 -6.29 16.33 5.26
N THR A 197 -5.50 16.61 6.29
CA THR A 197 -5.62 15.94 7.60
C THR A 197 -6.29 16.81 8.66
N GLN A 198 -6.83 17.98 8.26
CA GLN A 198 -7.63 18.82 9.14
C GLN A 198 -8.80 18.03 9.74
N GLY A 199 -8.84 17.94 11.08
CA GLY A 199 -9.82 17.15 11.81
C GLY A 199 -9.33 15.78 12.28
N LEU A 200 -8.11 15.37 11.90
CA LEU A 200 -7.43 14.19 12.44
C LEU A 200 -6.21 14.62 13.25
N ARG A 201 -5.93 13.93 14.36
CA ARG A 201 -4.65 14.05 15.06
C ARG A 201 -3.64 13.15 14.39
N VAL A 202 -2.81 13.73 13.52
CA VAL A 202 -1.78 12.97 12.79
C VAL A 202 -0.37 13.42 13.15
N ARG A 203 0.59 12.50 13.05
CA ARG A 203 2.03 12.79 13.02
C ARG A 203 2.58 12.39 11.66
N ILE A 204 3.07 13.37 10.90
CA ILE A 204 3.65 13.16 9.57
C ILE A 204 5.17 13.22 9.67
N ARG A 205 5.85 12.20 9.15
CA ARG A 205 7.32 12.13 9.08
C ARG A 205 7.75 11.84 7.65
N PHE A 206 8.64 12.68 7.14
CA PHE A 206 9.30 12.44 5.86
C PHE A 206 10.42 11.40 6.07
N LEU A 207 10.42 10.35 5.26
CA LEU A 207 11.40 9.26 5.37
C LEU A 207 12.51 9.36 4.31
N GLY A 208 12.23 9.99 3.17
CA GLY A 208 13.21 10.15 2.10
C GLY A 208 12.59 10.20 0.71
N VAL A 209 13.45 10.24 -0.30
CA VAL A 209 13.05 10.16 -1.71
C VAL A 209 13.70 8.94 -2.34
N SER A 210 12.91 8.10 -3.02
CA SER A 210 13.47 7.07 -3.90
C SER A 210 13.64 7.66 -5.30
N TYR A 211 14.85 7.68 -5.85
CA TYR A 211 15.10 8.19 -7.20
C TYR A 211 15.29 7.05 -8.18
N LYS A 212 14.64 7.14 -9.34
CA LYS A 212 15.13 6.49 -10.55
C LYS A 212 16.10 7.43 -11.27
N ARG A 213 17.38 7.07 -11.33
CA ARG A 213 18.37 7.78 -12.14
C ARG A 213 18.31 7.22 -13.56
N ASN A 214 17.56 7.87 -14.44
CA ASN A 214 17.69 7.67 -15.88
C ASN A 214 18.37 8.90 -16.49
N ASN A 215 19.15 8.72 -17.57
CA ASN A 215 19.97 9.76 -18.22
C ASN A 215 19.20 11.02 -18.68
N THR A 216 17.86 11.04 -18.59
CA THR A 216 17.00 12.11 -19.12
C THR A 216 15.93 12.62 -18.14
N SER A 217 15.71 11.97 -16.99
CA SER A 217 14.80 12.48 -15.94
C SER A 217 14.99 11.76 -14.60
N ALA A 218 14.92 12.51 -13.52
CA ALA A 218 14.86 11.98 -12.16
C ALA A 218 13.39 11.79 -11.77
N GLU A 219 12.89 10.55 -11.82
CA GLU A 219 11.61 10.20 -11.23
C GLU A 219 11.84 9.87 -9.75
N GLY A 220 11.78 10.91 -8.90
CA GLY A 220 11.75 10.74 -7.45
C GLY A 220 10.40 10.18 -7.00
N ARG A 221 10.30 9.59 -5.80
CA ARG A 221 9.06 9.44 -5.03
C ARG A 221 9.34 9.80 -3.57
N ALA A 222 8.63 10.80 -3.06
CA ALA A 222 8.75 11.14 -1.66
C ALA A 222 7.94 10.12 -0.83
N LEU A 223 8.57 9.61 0.22
CA LEU A 223 7.96 8.65 1.14
C LEU A 223 7.73 9.30 2.49
N TYR A 224 6.52 9.10 3.03
CA TYR A 224 6.11 9.59 4.33
C TYR A 224 5.61 8.43 5.18
N ARG A 225 5.80 8.55 6.48
CA ARG A 225 5.04 7.83 7.49
C ARG A 225 4.04 8.80 8.11
N ILE A 226 2.77 8.41 8.12
CA ILE A 226 1.67 9.18 8.68
C ILE A 226 1.06 8.31 9.79
N ASP A 227 1.29 8.68 11.04
CA ASP A 227 0.72 8.02 12.20
C ASP A 227 -0.60 8.72 12.56
N ASN A 228 -1.70 7.97 12.60
CA ASN A 228 -3.01 8.45 13.04
C ASN A 228 -3.15 8.21 14.56
N LEU A 229 -3.13 9.30 15.33
CA LEU A 229 -3.15 9.28 16.79
C LEU A 229 -4.56 9.15 17.37
N ASP A 230 -5.59 9.18 16.52
CA ASP A 230 -6.98 8.95 16.92
C ASP A 230 -7.36 7.45 16.90
N VAL A 231 -6.50 6.61 16.33
CA VAL A 231 -6.66 5.15 16.29
C VAL A 231 -6.05 4.53 17.55
N PRO A 232 -6.82 3.80 18.38
CA PRO A 232 -6.29 3.11 19.55
C PRO A 232 -5.24 2.05 19.20
N GLU A 233 -4.34 1.72 20.13
CA GLU A 233 -3.36 0.65 19.91
C GLU A 233 -3.98 -0.75 19.89
N ASN A 234 -5.08 -0.95 20.61
CA ASN A 234 -5.80 -2.22 20.72
C ASN A 234 -7.01 -2.23 19.78
N THR A 235 -6.78 -2.39 18.48
CA THR A 235 -7.87 -2.58 17.52
C THR A 235 -8.19 -4.06 17.37
N HIS A 236 -9.48 -4.40 17.35
CA HIS A 236 -9.91 -5.76 17.04
C HIS A 236 -9.70 -6.02 15.56
N TRP A 237 -8.60 -6.68 15.23
CA TRP A 237 -8.37 -7.15 13.87
C TRP A 237 -9.08 -8.48 13.61
N ASN A 238 -9.78 -8.57 12.48
CA ASN A 238 -10.28 -9.82 11.94
C ASN A 238 -10.09 -9.82 10.42
N CYS A 239 -9.12 -10.61 9.95
CA CYS A 239 -8.78 -10.68 8.53
C CYS A 239 -9.97 -11.11 7.67
N GLY A 240 -10.76 -12.11 8.12
CA GLY A 240 -11.92 -12.60 7.36
C GLY A 240 -13.03 -11.55 7.23
N ALA A 241 -13.26 -10.76 8.27
CA ALA A 241 -14.17 -9.62 8.23
C ALA A 241 -13.65 -8.51 7.31
N ALA A 242 -12.36 -8.17 7.38
CA ALA A 242 -11.73 -7.20 6.49
C ALA A 242 -11.90 -7.59 5.02
N MET A 243 -11.62 -8.86 4.69
CA MET A 243 -11.84 -9.37 3.33
C MET A 243 -13.30 -9.26 2.88
N ARG A 244 -14.28 -9.54 3.74
CA ARG A 244 -15.70 -9.39 3.39
C ARG A 244 -16.05 -7.93 3.11
N GLU A 245 -15.62 -7.00 3.95
CA GLU A 245 -15.89 -5.57 3.74
C GLU A 245 -15.15 -5.01 2.51
N MET A 246 -14.00 -5.58 2.16
CA MET A 246 -13.28 -5.30 0.92
C MET A 246 -13.95 -5.90 -0.32
N GLN A 247 -15.03 -6.69 -0.15
CA GLN A 247 -15.70 -7.43 -1.22
C GLN A 247 -14.71 -8.25 -2.02
N CYS A 248 -13.89 -9.01 -1.31
CA CYS A 248 -12.82 -9.79 -1.89
C CYS A 248 -13.36 -10.86 -2.83
N GLU A 249 -13.26 -10.63 -4.15
CA GLU A 249 -13.60 -11.66 -5.12
C GLU A 249 -12.47 -12.70 -5.11
N GLN A 250 -12.81 -13.95 -4.78
CA GLN A 250 -11.89 -15.05 -5.01
C GLN A 250 -12.16 -15.62 -6.40
N LYS A 251 -11.15 -15.57 -7.29
CA LYS A 251 -11.24 -16.33 -8.54
C LYS A 251 -10.97 -17.80 -8.24
N VAL A 252 -12.07 -18.55 -8.28
CA VAL A 252 -12.22 -19.98 -7.93
C VAL A 252 -11.22 -20.91 -8.63
N GLU A 253 -10.65 -20.51 -9.77
CA GLU A 253 -9.72 -21.34 -10.55
C GLU A 253 -8.26 -21.32 -10.05
N GLN A 254 -7.92 -20.48 -9.06
CA GLN A 254 -6.56 -20.34 -8.51
C GLN A 254 -6.53 -20.23 -6.98
N VAL A 255 -7.48 -20.86 -6.29
CA VAL A 255 -7.52 -20.85 -4.82
C VAL A 255 -6.48 -21.83 -4.29
N ALA A 256 -5.23 -21.39 -4.19
CA ALA A 256 -4.25 -22.07 -3.38
C ALA A 256 -4.64 -21.95 -1.89
N ALA A 257 -4.24 -22.94 -1.10
CA ALA A 257 -4.48 -23.03 0.34
C ALA A 257 -3.97 -21.81 1.16
N HIS A 258 -3.27 -20.88 0.53
CA HIS A 258 -2.67 -19.67 1.12
C HIS A 258 -3.64 -18.47 1.19
N MET A 259 -4.87 -18.60 0.66
CA MET A 259 -5.88 -17.53 0.66
C MET A 259 -6.84 -17.55 1.85
N VAL A 260 -6.54 -18.36 2.87
CA VAL A 260 -7.30 -18.41 4.12
C VAL A 260 -6.61 -17.52 5.14
N CYS A 261 -7.37 -16.55 5.68
CA CYS A 261 -6.89 -15.74 6.79
C CYS A 261 -6.37 -16.63 7.92
N PRO A 262 -5.12 -16.47 8.35
CA PRO A 262 -4.61 -17.27 9.44
C PRO A 262 -5.34 -16.93 10.75
N ASP A 263 -5.79 -17.95 11.48
CA ASP A 263 -6.55 -17.78 12.73
C ASP A 263 -5.68 -17.44 13.96
N TRP A 264 -4.40 -17.09 13.79
CA TRP A 264 -3.58 -16.70 14.94
C TRP A 264 -3.95 -15.30 15.44
N ALA A 265 -4.04 -15.15 16.76
CA ALA A 265 -4.29 -13.87 17.39
C ALA A 265 -3.18 -12.85 17.04
N ILE A 266 -3.58 -11.62 16.74
CA ILE A 266 -2.70 -10.46 16.72
C ILE A 266 -2.56 -10.02 18.18
N SER A 267 -1.33 -10.07 18.70
CA SER A 267 -0.97 -9.75 20.09
C SER A 267 -0.34 -8.38 20.19
#